data_AF-A0A944RWG0-F1
#
_entry.id   AF-A0A944RWG0-F1
#
_cell.length_a   1.000
_cell.length_b   1.000
_cell.length_c   1.000
_cell.angle_alpha   90.00
_cell.angle_beta   90.00
_cell.angle_gamma   90.00
#
_symmetry.space_group_name_H-M   'P 1'
#
loop_
_entity.id
_entity.type
_entity.pdbx_description
1 polymer ?
#
loop_
_entity_poly.entity_id
_entity_poly.type
_entity_poly.pdbx_seq_one_letter_code
_entity_poly.pdbx_strand_id
1 'polypeptide(L)'
;MAEKILIVDDEPFNVDVLEQELEEQGYETCAANNGERALEILAEEKPDLVLLDWMMPGMDGIEVLQRMRATQEWQRIPVIMLTARTTTEDKV
;
A
#
# COMPACT_ATOMS: atom_id res chain seq x y z
N MET A 1 -0.87 -18.97 8.58
CA MET A 1 -1.83 -17.86 8.43
C MET A 1 -1.42 -17.15 7.15
N ALA A 2 -2.35 -16.82 6.27
CA ALA A 2 -2.01 -16.07 5.08
C ALA A 2 -1.55 -14.67 5.50
N GLU A 3 -0.47 -14.17 4.89
CA GLU A 3 -0.02 -12.79 5.12
C GLU A 3 -0.97 -11.85 4.39
N LYS A 4 -1.44 -10.80 5.08
CA LYS A 4 -2.40 -9.85 4.55
C LYS A 4 -1.68 -8.63 3.96
N ILE A 5 -1.98 -8.31 2.72
CA ILE A 5 -1.35 -7.21 1.96
C ILE A 5 -2.39 -6.13 1.71
N LEU A 6 -2.09 -4.90 2.14
CA LEU A 6 -2.88 -3.72 1.81
C LEU A 6 -2.33 -3.10 0.51
N ILE A 7 -3.19 -2.98 -0.49
CA ILE A 7 -2.90 -2.31 -1.77
C ILE A 7 -3.54 -0.94 -1.74
N VAL A 8 -2.75 0.10 -1.99
CA VAL A 8 -3.20 1.49 -1.99
C VAL A 8 -2.84 2.12 -3.32
N ASP A 9 -3.82 2.29 -4.19
CA ASP A 9 -3.68 2.87 -5.53
C ASP A 9 -5.03 3.47 -5.92
N ASP A 10 -5.05 4.69 -6.48
CA ASP A 10 -6.29 5.35 -6.90
C ASP A 10 -6.84 4.84 -8.23
N GLU A 11 -6.02 4.13 -9.02
CA GLU A 11 -6.41 3.55 -10.28
C GLU A 11 -6.95 2.12 -10.09
N PRO A 12 -8.26 1.88 -10.27
CA PRO A 12 -8.88 0.59 -9.93
C PRO A 12 -8.31 -0.57 -10.74
N PHE A 13 -7.88 -0.31 -11.97
CA PHE A 13 -7.25 -1.33 -12.81
C PHE A 13 -5.95 -1.89 -12.20
N ASN A 14 -5.13 -1.03 -11.58
CA ASN A 14 -3.89 -1.48 -10.94
C ASN A 14 -4.20 -2.35 -9.71
N VAL A 15 -5.21 -1.94 -8.93
CA VAL A 15 -5.70 -2.69 -7.76
C VAL A 15 -6.17 -4.08 -8.18
N ASP A 16 -7.08 -4.19 -9.15
CA ASP A 16 -7.60 -5.48 -9.63
C ASP A 16 -6.48 -6.44 -10.08
N VAL A 17 -5.49 -5.93 -10.83
CA VAL A 17 -4.36 -6.74 -11.31
C VAL A 17 -3.50 -7.24 -10.14
N LEU A 18 -3.20 -6.37 -9.17
CA LEU A 18 -2.38 -6.74 -8.01
C LEU A 18 -3.12 -7.70 -7.07
N GLU A 19 -4.42 -7.48 -6.84
CA GLU A 19 -5.24 -8.38 -6.04
C GLU A 19 -5.25 -9.78 -6.63
N GLN A 20 -5.55 -9.89 -7.93
CA GLN A 20 -5.57 -11.19 -8.60
C GLN A 20 -4.22 -11.92 -8.49
N GLU A 21 -3.10 -11.25 -8.80
CA GLU A 21 -1.77 -11.87 -8.77
C GLU A 21 -1.34 -12.32 -7.36
N LEU A 22 -1.73 -11.58 -6.32
CA LEU A 22 -1.39 -11.90 -4.93
C LEU A 22 -2.30 -13.00 -4.37
N GLU A 23 -3.59 -12.96 -4.67
CA GLU A 23 -4.54 -14.01 -4.28
C GLU A 23 -4.19 -15.35 -4.95
N GLU A 24 -3.77 -15.35 -6.22
CA GLU A 24 -3.28 -16.56 -6.91
C GLU A 24 -2.04 -17.16 -6.24
N GLN A 25 -1.24 -16.35 -5.54
CA GLN A 25 -0.10 -16.79 -4.73
C GLN A 25 -0.48 -17.18 -3.29
N GLY A 26 -1.76 -17.04 -2.91
CA GLY A 26 -2.29 -17.44 -1.60
C GLY A 26 -2.19 -16.38 -0.51
N TYR A 27 -1.97 -15.11 -0.85
CA TYR A 27 -2.05 -14.00 0.08
C TYR A 27 -3.49 -13.53 0.28
N GLU A 28 -3.79 -12.90 1.42
CA GLU A 28 -5.03 -12.16 1.61
C GLU A 28 -4.80 -10.71 1.20
N THR A 29 -5.73 -10.10 0.46
CA THR A 29 -5.61 -8.70 0.04
C THR A 29 -6.69 -7.83 0.65
N CYS A 30 -6.36 -6.56 0.84
CA CYS A 30 -7.29 -5.48 1.13
C CYS A 30 -6.91 -4.28 0.25
N ALA A 31 -7.90 -3.51 -0.20
CA ALA A 31 -7.65 -2.39 -1.10
C ALA A 31 -8.14 -1.06 -0.53
N ALA A 32 -7.38 0.00 -0.80
CA ALA A 32 -7.76 1.39 -0.58
C ALA A 32 -7.53 2.20 -1.86
N ASN A 33 -8.50 3.04 -2.22
CA ASN A 33 -8.45 3.87 -3.43
C ASN A 33 -7.97 5.31 -3.18
N ASN A 34 -7.53 5.61 -1.95
CA ASN A 34 -6.93 6.88 -1.56
C ASN A 34 -6.24 6.75 -0.19
N GLY A 35 -5.44 7.74 0.15
CA GLY A 35 -4.68 7.75 1.41
C GLY A 35 -5.52 7.78 2.68
N GLU A 36 -6.70 8.41 2.69
CA GLU A 36 -7.58 8.43 3.88
C GLU A 36 -8.12 7.03 4.18
N ARG A 37 -8.64 6.35 3.14
CA ARG A 37 -9.15 4.99 3.27
C ARG A 37 -8.04 4.01 3.66
N ALA A 38 -6.81 4.22 3.18
CA ALA A 38 -5.67 3.40 3.57
C ALA A 38 -5.41 3.46 5.09
N LEU A 39 -5.48 4.66 5.69
CA LEU A 39 -5.29 4.83 7.13
C LEU A 39 -6.44 4.22 7.96
N GLU A 40 -7.67 4.27 7.45
CA GLU A 40 -8.81 3.59 8.07
C GLU A 40 -8.59 2.07 8.09
N ILE A 41 -8.22 1.48 6.95
CA ILE A 41 -7.98 0.04 6.84
C ILE A 41 -6.78 -0.40 7.69
N LEU A 42 -5.72 0.40 7.78
CA LEU A 42 -4.58 0.13 8.66
C LEU A 42 -4.99 -0.01 10.13
N ALA A 43 -5.99 0.75 10.58
CA ALA A 43 -6.50 0.68 11.94
C ALA A 43 -7.38 -0.57 12.19
N GLU A 44 -8.10 -1.03 11.16
CA GLU A 44 -9.06 -2.12 11.25
C GLU A 44 -8.42 -3.50 10.98
N GLU A 45 -7.68 -3.62 9.88
CA GLU A 45 -7.30 -4.91 9.30
C GLU A 45 -5.87 -5.35 9.63
N LYS A 46 -5.01 -4.43 10.09
CA LYS A 46 -3.62 -4.69 10.51
C LYS A 46 -2.82 -5.54 9.51
N PRO A 47 -2.59 -5.04 8.29
CA PRO A 47 -1.87 -5.78 7.26
C PRO A 47 -0.40 -6.02 7.64
N ASP A 48 0.17 -7.09 7.08
CA ASP A 48 1.59 -7.46 7.23
C ASP A 48 2.50 -6.70 6.27
N LEU A 49 1.96 -6.19 5.15
CA LEU A 49 2.66 -5.43 4.12
C LEU A 49 1.74 -4.39 3.50
N VAL A 50 2.27 -3.23 3.11
CA VAL A 50 1.56 -2.24 2.30
C VAL A 50 2.26 -2.03 0.96
N LEU A 51 1.51 -2.19 -0.13
CA LEU A 51 1.86 -1.70 -1.46
C LEU A 51 1.21 -0.32 -1.62
N LEU A 52 2.02 0.71 -1.85
CA LEU A 52 1.56 2.09 -1.77
C LEU A 52 1.96 2.86 -3.02
N ASP A 53 0.98 3.30 -3.81
CA ASP A 53 1.25 4.18 -4.94
C ASP A 53 1.76 5.55 -4.45
N TRP A 54 2.74 6.06 -5.18
CA TRP A 54 3.33 7.36 -4.89
C TRP A 54 2.37 8.51 -5.22
N MET A 55 1.63 8.42 -6.33
CA MET A 55 0.92 9.55 -6.96
C MET A 55 -0.60 9.39 -6.89
N MET A 56 -1.18 9.67 -5.73
CA MET A 56 -2.64 9.71 -5.56
C MET A 56 -3.17 11.16 -5.43
N PRO A 57 -4.40 11.45 -5.89
CA PRO A 57 -5.04 12.74 -5.68
C PRO A 57 -5.39 12.96 -4.21
N GLY A 58 -5.15 14.19 -3.72
CA GLY A 58 -5.39 14.55 -2.34
C GLY A 58 -4.20 14.18 -1.45
N MET A 59 -4.30 13.05 -0.74
CA MET A 59 -3.21 12.54 0.10
C MET A 59 -2.34 11.59 -0.72
N ASP A 60 -1.11 12.00 -1.00
CA ASP A 60 -0.15 11.19 -1.74
C ASP A 60 0.44 10.05 -0.89
N GLY A 61 1.12 9.10 -1.54
CA GLY A 61 1.72 7.95 -0.85
C GLY A 61 2.80 8.34 0.16
N ILE A 62 3.46 9.48 -0.03
CA ILE A 62 4.47 9.95 0.92
C ILE A 62 3.83 10.45 2.21
N GLU A 63 2.72 11.17 2.11
CA GLU A 63 1.98 11.62 3.28
C GLU A 63 1.38 10.43 4.06
N VAL A 64 0.85 9.41 3.36
CA VAL A 64 0.40 8.16 4.00
C VAL A 64 1.56 7.49 4.74
N LEU A 65 2.71 7.33 4.08
CA LEU A 65 3.90 6.72 4.69
C LEU A 65 4.39 7.51 5.91
N GLN A 66 4.41 8.84 5.85
CA GLN A 66 4.78 9.68 6.99
C GLN A 66 3.85 9.46 8.18
N ARG A 67 2.53 9.40 7.94
CA ARG A 67 1.54 9.12 8.99
C ARG A 67 1.71 7.71 9.56
N MET A 68 1.99 6.71 8.71
CA MET A 68 2.32 5.35 9.16
C MET A 68 3.55 5.33 10.08
N ARG A 69 4.61 6.05 9.73
CA ARG A 69 5.84 6.12 10.55
C ARG A 69 5.66 6.92 11.83
N ALA A 70 4.73 7.88 11.86
CA ALA A 70 4.37 8.62 13.07
C ALA A 70 3.50 7.79 14.05
N THR A 71 2.83 6.74 13.57
CA THR A 71 1.97 5.88 14.38
C THR A 71 2.72 4.65 14.89
N GLN A 72 2.86 4.53 16.22
CA GLN A 72 3.61 3.44 16.88
C GLN A 72 3.18 2.03 16.44
N GLU A 73 1.89 1.83 16.15
CA GLU A 73 1.32 0.56 15.72
C GLU A 73 1.73 0.17 14.30
N TRP A 74 1.83 1.15 13.38
CA TRP A 74 2.04 0.91 11.95
C TRP A 74 3.49 1.16 11.50
N GLN A 75 4.29 1.83 12.32
CA GLN A 75 5.65 2.24 11.95
C GLN A 75 6.57 1.10 11.53
N ARG A 76 6.28 -0.15 11.96
CA ARG A 76 7.06 -1.35 11.64
C ARG A 76 6.55 -2.12 10.43
N ILE A 77 5.36 -1.79 9.93
CA ILE A 77 4.80 -2.45 8.76
C ILE A 77 5.69 -2.10 7.56
N PRO A 78 6.24 -3.10 6.83
CA PRO A 78 6.99 -2.86 5.61
C PRO A 78 6.10 -2.20 4.56
N VAL A 79 6.67 -1.25 3.83
CA VAL A 79 5.98 -0.52 2.77
C VAL A 79 6.82 -0.62 1.50
N ILE A 80 6.19 -1.05 0.41
CA ILE A 80 6.78 -1.04 -0.94
C ILE A 80 6.08 0.07 -1.71
N MET A 81 6.85 1.10 -2.08
CA MET A 81 6.34 2.18 -2.92
C MET A 81 6.21 1.70 -4.36
N LEU A 82 5.01 1.83 -4.92
CA LEU A 82 4.76 1.66 -6.34
C LEU A 82 4.96 3.01 -7.02
N THR A 83 5.74 3.02 -8.10
CA THR A 83 5.95 4.24 -8.88
C THR A 83 5.98 3.87 -10.35
N ALA A 84 5.21 4.60 -11.17
CA ALA A 84 5.27 4.49 -12.62
C ALA A 84 6.54 5.17 -13.23
N ARG A 85 7.42 5.75 -12.41
CA ARG A 85 8.68 6.34 -12.89
C ARG A 85 9.70 5.22 -13.09
N THR A 86 9.93 4.85 -14.35
CA THR A 86 11.17 4.18 -14.75
C THR A 86 12.32 5.18 -14.55
N THR A 87 12.95 5.14 -13.38
CA THR A 87 14.33 5.60 -13.23
C THR A 87 15.13 4.40 -12.78
N THR A 88 15.99 3.92 -13.68
CA THR A 88 16.94 2.82 -13.47
C THR A 88 18.08 3.21 -12.49
N GLU A 89 17.86 4.20 -11.64
CA GLU A 89 18.87 4.75 -10.74
C GLU A 89 18.19 5.12 -9.43
N ASP A 90 18.30 4.23 -8.44
CA ASP A 90 18.47 4.60 -7.02
C ASP A 90 18.83 3.34 -6.22
N LYS A 91 20.03 2.83 -6.51
CA LYS A 91 20.87 2.20 -5.49
C LYS A 91 21.83 3.29 -5.03
N VAL A 92 21.61 3.85 -3.85
CA VAL A 92 22.63 4.58 -3.10
C VAL A 92 22.84 3.88 -1.77
#